data_AF-A0A1G2HXG7-F1
#
_entry.id   AF-A0A1G2HXG7-F1
#
_cell.length_a   1.000
_cell.length_b   1.000
_cell.length_c   1.000
_cell.angle_alpha   90.00
_cell.angle_beta   90.00
_cell.angle_gamma   90.00
#
_symmetry.space_group_name_H-M   'P 1'
#
loop_
_entity.id
_entity.type
_entity.pdbx_description
1 polymer ?
#
loop_
_entity_poly.entity_id
_entity_poly.type
_entity_poly.pdbx_seq_one_letter_code
_entity_poly.pdbx_strand_id
1 'polypeptide(L)'
;MSAENKLPNPSNDSEKGASKIVGAAEGGGDILSLDKEMDELMQKETEYAMQAEALLREAETLPKDEGNEKIREAKGLITKLCELAEQQRVVFDKLTEKFKALS
;
A
#
# COMPACT_ATOMS: atom_id res chain seq x y z
N MET A 1 35.34 -11.04 28.11
CA MET A 1 34.71 -9.81 28.63
C MET A 1 34.02 -9.16 27.45
N SER A 2 32.69 -9.24 27.36
CA SER A 2 31.91 -8.60 26.30
C SER A 2 30.94 -7.65 26.97
N ALA A 3 31.14 -6.35 26.77
CA ALA A 3 30.24 -5.32 27.29
C ALA A 3 28.96 -5.33 26.44
N GLU A 4 27.84 -5.66 27.08
CA GLU A 4 26.49 -5.50 26.53
C GLU A 4 26.21 -4.00 26.40
N ASN A 5 25.98 -3.54 25.17
CA ASN A 5 25.57 -2.16 24.90
C ASN A 5 24.07 -2.04 25.16
N LYS A 6 23.67 -1.75 26.40
CA LYS A 6 22.29 -1.36 26.74
C LYS A 6 22.16 0.16 26.65
N LEU A 7 21.44 0.64 25.63
CA LEU A 7 21.02 2.03 25.53
C LEU A 7 20.01 2.36 26.65
N PRO A 8 20.06 3.56 27.24
CA PRO A 8 19.09 3.99 28.25
C PRO A 8 17.72 4.20 27.62
N ASN A 9 16.68 3.72 28.32
CA ASN A 9 15.28 3.88 27.96
C ASN A 9 14.80 5.25 28.47
N PRO A 10 14.39 6.20 27.62
CA PRO A 10 13.82 7.45 28.10
C PRO A 10 12.38 7.20 28.55
N SER A 11 12.17 7.33 29.86
CA SER A 11 10.88 7.56 30.50
C SER A 11 10.16 8.68 29.75
N ASN A 12 8.97 8.40 29.20
CA ASN A 12 8.11 9.42 28.64
C ASN A 12 6.88 9.54 29.55
N ASP A 13 7.01 10.38 30.58
CA ASP A 13 5.86 11.10 31.13
C ASP A 13 5.30 11.95 29.99
N SER A 14 4.17 11.52 29.41
CA SER A 14 3.37 12.35 28.52
C SER A 14 2.01 12.55 29.16
N GLU A 15 1.99 13.28 30.28
CA GLU A 15 0.76 13.85 30.81
C GLU A 15 0.54 15.25 30.23
N LYS A 16 -0.58 15.40 29.51
CA LYS A 16 -1.36 16.62 29.27
C LYS A 16 -0.69 17.75 28.47
N GLY A 17 -0.96 17.70 27.17
CA GLY A 17 -0.99 18.86 26.29
C GLY A 17 -2.20 18.81 25.37
N ALA A 18 -3.42 18.76 25.91
CA ALA A 18 -4.64 18.95 25.14
C ALA A 18 -4.74 20.42 24.70
N SER A 19 -3.94 20.79 23.68
CA SER A 19 -4.10 22.07 23.01
C SER A 19 -5.16 21.92 21.93
N LYS A 20 -6.28 22.57 22.20
CA LYS A 20 -7.46 22.69 21.36
C LYS A 20 -7.08 23.41 20.06
N ILE A 21 -6.77 22.66 19.00
CA ILE A 21 -6.65 23.21 17.65
C ILE A 21 -8.07 23.32 17.08
N VAL A 22 -8.60 24.55 17.10
CA VAL A 22 -9.80 24.94 16.38
C VAL A 22 -9.34 25.63 15.11
N GLY A 23 -9.59 25.01 13.95
CA GLY A 23 -9.41 25.65 12.64
C GLY A 23 -9.08 24.65 11.53
N ALA A 24 -9.93 24.58 10.50
CA ALA A 24 -9.79 23.82 9.24
C ALA A 24 -9.95 22.28 9.31
N ALA A 25 -11.04 21.77 9.87
CA ALA A 25 -11.28 20.32 9.99
C ALA A 25 -11.91 19.65 8.75
N GLU A 26 -12.26 20.37 7.68
CA GLU A 26 -12.98 19.74 6.55
C GLU A 26 -12.06 19.14 5.47
N GLY A 27 -10.79 19.57 5.36
CA GLY A 27 -9.86 19.05 4.34
C GLY A 27 -8.97 17.88 4.80
N GLY A 28 -8.64 17.82 6.09
CA GLY A 28 -7.68 16.82 6.61
C GLY A 28 -8.22 15.39 6.67
N GLY A 29 -9.53 15.23 6.88
CA GLY A 29 -10.17 13.90 6.89
C GLY A 29 -10.21 13.24 5.51
N ASP A 30 -10.42 14.04 4.47
CA ASP A 30 -10.44 13.57 3.07
C ASP A 30 -9.05 13.10 2.62
N ILE A 31 -7.98 13.77 3.04
CA ILE A 31 -6.61 13.38 2.68
C ILE A 31 -6.23 12.06 3.35
N LEU A 32 -6.49 11.91 4.65
CA LEU A 32 -6.17 10.68 5.39
C LEU A 32 -6.95 9.46 4.88
N SER A 33 -8.20 9.67 4.43
CA SER A 33 -9.00 8.58 3.87
C SER A 33 -8.49 8.14 2.50
N LEU A 34 -8.12 9.07 1.62
CA LEU A 34 -7.53 8.77 0.32
C LEU A 34 -6.12 8.16 0.43
N ASP A 35 -5.31 8.59 1.39
CA ASP A 35 -4.00 8.01 1.70
C ASP A 35 -4.14 6.54 2.11
N LYS A 36 -5.10 6.25 3.00
CA LYS A 36 -5.44 4.87 3.37
C LYS A 36 -5.95 4.05 2.18
N GLU A 37 -6.78 4.62 1.30
CA GLU A 37 -7.23 3.93 0.08
C GLU A 37 -6.05 3.58 -0.83
N MET A 38 -5.08 4.50 -0.98
CA MET A 38 -3.84 4.25 -1.72
C MET A 38 -3.04 3.09 -1.12
N ASP A 39 -2.85 3.07 0.20
CA ASP A 39 -2.15 2.00 0.90
C ASP A 39 -2.81 0.63 0.68
N GLU A 40 -4.15 0.57 0.76
CA GLU A 40 -4.91 -0.67 0.51
C GLU A 40 -4.78 -1.14 -0.94
N LEU A 41 -4.74 -0.22 -1.92
CA LEU A 41 -4.52 -0.54 -3.32
C LEU A 41 -3.10 -1.05 -3.56
N MET A 42 -2.07 -0.43 -2.98
CA MET A 42 -0.67 -0.89 -3.08
C MET A 42 -0.47 -2.27 -2.44
N GLN A 43 -1.15 -2.55 -1.32
CA GLN A 43 -1.09 -3.87 -0.70
C GLN A 43 -1.69 -4.95 -1.61
N LYS A 44 -2.84 -4.67 -2.24
CA LYS A 44 -3.47 -5.58 -3.21
C LYS A 44 -2.61 -5.78 -4.46
N GLU A 45 -1.99 -4.71 -4.96
CA GLU A 45 -1.07 -4.77 -6.10
C GLU A 45 0.09 -5.73 -5.79
N THR A 46 0.70 -5.59 -4.62
CA THR A 46 1.78 -6.48 -4.17
C THR A 46 1.32 -7.93 -4.09
N GLU A 47 0.12 -8.18 -3.54
CA GLU A 47 -0.44 -9.53 -3.45
C GLU A 47 -0.65 -10.16 -4.84
N TYR A 48 -1.28 -9.45 -5.77
CA TYR A 48 -1.52 -9.95 -7.12
C TYR A 48 -0.23 -10.14 -7.92
N ALA A 49 0.76 -9.25 -7.75
CA ALA A 49 2.07 -9.39 -8.38
C ALA A 49 2.79 -10.65 -7.90
N MET A 50 2.81 -10.88 -6.57
CA MET A 50 3.40 -12.10 -6.00
C MET A 50 2.70 -13.37 -6.47
N GLN A 51 1.36 -13.37 -6.53
CA GLN A 51 0.59 -14.51 -7.03
C GLN A 51 0.84 -14.77 -8.52
N ALA A 52 0.88 -13.72 -9.35
CA ALA A 52 1.17 -13.84 -10.78
C ALA A 52 2.58 -14.39 -11.03
N GLU A 53 3.58 -13.91 -10.28
CA GLU A 53 4.94 -14.42 -10.36
C GLU A 53 5.03 -15.88 -9.93
N ALA A 54 4.36 -16.27 -8.84
CA ALA A 54 4.32 -17.65 -8.39
C ALA A 54 3.73 -18.60 -9.44
N LEU A 55 2.62 -18.20 -10.09
CA LEU A 55 2.01 -18.97 -11.18
C LEU A 55 2.93 -19.10 -12.39
N LEU A 56 3.64 -18.02 -12.76
CA LEU A 56 4.60 -18.06 -13.88
C LEU A 56 5.78 -18.99 -13.57
N ARG A 57 6.32 -18.94 -12.35
CA ARG A 57 7.37 -19.87 -11.92
C ARG A 57 6.90 -21.32 -11.88
N GLU A 58 5.66 -21.56 -11.43
CA GLU A 58 5.06 -22.90 -11.43
C GLU A 58 4.94 -23.42 -12.88
N ALA A 59 4.47 -22.57 -13.81
CA ALA A 59 4.29 -22.90 -15.21
C ALA A 59 5.57 -23.40 -15.90
N GLU A 60 6.74 -22.88 -15.52
CA GLU A 60 8.05 -23.28 -16.08
C GLU A 60 8.43 -24.73 -15.74
N THR A 61 7.86 -25.27 -14.67
CA THR A 61 8.18 -26.62 -14.17
C THR A 61 7.16 -27.68 -14.57
N LEU A 62 5.99 -27.27 -15.09
CA LEU A 62 4.88 -28.14 -15.44
C LEU A 62 4.91 -28.57 -16.92
N PRO A 63 4.23 -29.69 -17.26
CA PRO A 63 3.96 -30.06 -18.65
C PRO A 63 3.23 -28.92 -19.38
N LYS A 64 3.43 -28.81 -20.70
CA LYS A 64 2.94 -27.70 -21.53
C LYS A 64 1.47 -27.33 -21.28
N ASP A 65 0.58 -28.31 -21.20
CA ASP A 65 -0.86 -28.06 -21.06
C ASP A 65 -1.21 -27.49 -19.68
N GLU A 66 -0.59 -28.01 -18.62
CA GLU A 66 -0.76 -27.52 -17.25
C GLU A 66 -0.05 -26.16 -17.06
N GLY A 67 1.14 -25.98 -17.64
CA GLY A 67 1.85 -24.70 -17.63
C GLY A 67 1.08 -23.60 -18.37
N ASN A 68 0.42 -23.93 -19.49
CA ASN A 68 -0.45 -22.99 -20.21
C ASN A 68 -1.63 -22.53 -19.35
N GLU A 69 -2.18 -23.42 -18.52
CA GLU A 69 -3.26 -23.06 -17.59
C GLU A 69 -2.78 -22.08 -16.53
N LYS A 70 -1.61 -22.33 -15.92
CA LYS A 70 -0.99 -21.39 -14.98
C LYS A 70 -0.67 -20.03 -15.61
N ILE A 71 -0.20 -20.02 -16.85
CA ILE A 71 0.02 -18.78 -17.62
C ILE A 71 -1.31 -18.04 -17.84
N ARG A 72 -2.41 -18.76 -18.11
CA ARG A 72 -3.74 -18.16 -18.28
C ARG A 72 -4.24 -17.51 -16.98
N GLU A 73 -4.06 -18.18 -15.85
CA GLU A 73 -4.37 -17.62 -14.53
C GLU A 73 -3.51 -16.38 -14.22
N ALA A 74 -2.19 -16.46 -14.47
CA ALA A 74 -1.27 -15.33 -14.28
C ALA A 74 -1.66 -14.12 -15.14
N LYS A 75 -2.06 -14.33 -16.40
CA LYS A 75 -2.60 -13.26 -17.26
C LYS A 75 -3.84 -12.60 -16.66
N GLY A 76 -4.72 -13.38 -16.03
CA GLY A 76 -5.88 -12.84 -15.33
C GLY A 76 -5.50 -11.92 -14.16
N LEU A 77 -4.46 -12.27 -13.40
CA LEU A 77 -3.92 -11.41 -12.34
C LEU A 77 -3.24 -10.16 -12.90
N ILE A 78 -2.51 -10.28 -14.01
CA ILE A 78 -1.88 -9.13 -14.69
C ILE A 78 -2.94 -8.12 -15.16
N THR A 79 -4.07 -8.59 -15.70
CA THR A 79 -5.19 -7.69 -16.04
C THR A 79 -5.70 -6.93 -14.81
N LYS A 80 -5.88 -7.61 -13.67
CA LYS A 80 -6.28 -6.96 -12.41
C LYS A 80 -5.23 -5.96 -11.90
N LEU A 81 -3.95 -6.24 -12.10
CA LEU A 81 -2.86 -5.29 -11.78
C LEU A 81 -3.00 -4.01 -12.61
N CYS A 82 -3.31 -4.11 -13.89
CA CYS A 82 -3.57 -2.93 -14.73
C CYS A 82 -4.78 -2.12 -14.22
N GLU A 83 -5.87 -2.79 -13.84
CA GLU A 83 -7.05 -2.13 -13.26
C GLU A 83 -6.72 -1.45 -11.92
N LEU A 84 -5.90 -2.06 -11.07
CA LEU A 84 -5.42 -1.45 -9.81
C LEU A 84 -4.56 -0.22 -10.07
N ALA A 85 -3.66 -0.26 -11.05
CA ALA A 85 -2.83 0.89 -11.40
C ALA A 85 -3.67 2.09 -11.88
N GLU A 86 -4.75 1.84 -12.62
CA GLU A 86 -5.71 2.89 -13.00
C GLU A 86 -6.42 3.48 -11.77
N GLN A 87 -6.84 2.64 -10.81
CA GLN A 87 -7.46 3.09 -9.57
C GLN A 87 -6.50 3.92 -8.71
N GLN A 88 -5.25 3.46 -8.54
CA GLN A 88 -4.21 4.20 -7.84
C GLN A 88 -3.99 5.57 -8.47
N ARG A 89 -3.93 5.67 -9.81
CA ARG A 89 -3.81 6.95 -10.50
C ARG A 89 -4.96 7.90 -10.12
N VAL A 90 -6.20 7.40 -10.13
CA VAL A 90 -7.38 8.22 -9.77
C VAL A 90 -7.31 8.70 -8.32
N VAL A 91 -6.88 7.85 -7.37
CA VAL A 91 -6.71 8.23 -5.96
C VAL A 91 -5.59 9.26 -5.80
N PHE A 92 -4.46 9.07 -6.50
CA PHE A 92 -3.35 10.01 -6.50
C PHE A 92 -3.74 11.39 -7.05
N ASP A 93 -4.51 11.42 -8.14
CA ASP A 93 -5.02 12.67 -8.72
C ASP A 93 -5.89 13.41 -7.70
N LYS A 94 -6.82 12.70 -7.02
CA LYS A 94 -7.66 13.28 -5.95
C LYS A 94 -6.83 13.80 -4.77
N LEU A 95 -5.83 13.04 -4.31
CA LEU A 95 -4.91 13.48 -3.26
C LEU A 95 -4.21 14.78 -3.67
N THR A 96 -3.68 14.82 -4.89
CA THR A 96 -2.99 15.98 -5.44
C THR A 96 -3.89 17.21 -5.49
N GLU A 97 -5.15 17.06 -5.91
CA GLU A 97 -6.15 18.14 -5.90
C GLU A 97 -6.43 18.65 -4.48
N LYS A 98 -6.57 17.75 -3.50
CA LYS A 98 -6.79 18.12 -2.09
C LYS A 98 -5.59 18.85 -1.50
N PHE A 99 -4.36 18.43 -1.79
CA PHE A 99 -3.15 19.13 -1.36
C PHE A 99 -3.04 20.53 -1.98
N LYS A 100 -3.34 20.69 -3.27
CA LYS A 100 -3.36 22.01 -3.94
C LYS A 100 -4.40 22.96 -3.35
N ALA A 101 -5.52 22.44 -2.85
CA ALA A 101 -6.55 23.26 -2.21
C ALA A 101 -6.14 23.76 -0.81
N LEU A 102 -5.10 23.18 -0.20
CA LEU A 102 -4.56 23.59 1.10
C LEU A 102 -3.38 24.57 1.02
N SER A 103 -2.78 24.75 -0.17
CA SER A 103 -1.67 25.67 -0.45
C SER A 103 -2.14 27.02 -0.96
#